data_AF-A0A8H4AEU2-F1
#
_entry.id   AF-A0A8H4AEU2-F1
#
_cell.length_a   1.000
_cell.length_b   1.000
_cell.length_c   1.000
_cell.angle_alpha   90.00
_cell.angle_beta   90.00
_cell.angle_gamma   90.00
#
_symmetry.space_group_name_H-M   'P 1'
#
loop_
_entity.id
_entity.type
_entity.pdbx_description
1 polymer ?
#
loop_
_entity_poly.entity_id
_entity_poly.type
_entity_poly.pdbx_seq_one_letter_code
_entity_poly.pdbx_strand_id
1 'polypeptide(L)'
;MWEISSGYPPFKDDFEPQQLASLILGIINGHRENHIKGTPPAYIKIYTDCWQQNPDSRPDIQQVFLSLKELSANNDHDLNKIDQDFENFNARFLFIFIKL
;
A
#
# COMPACT_ATOMS: atom_id res chain seq x y z
N MET A 1 3.71 -0.73 0.52
CA MET A 1 3.67 -0.97 -0.94
C MET A 1 4.50 0.05 -1.71
N TRP A 2 4.31 1.36 -1.48
CA TRP A 2 5.15 2.39 -2.12
C TRP A 2 6.66 2.14 -1.92
N GLU A 3 7.09 1.82 -0.70
CA GLU A 3 8.50 1.48 -0.37
C GLU A 3 9.08 0.34 -1.23
N ILE A 4 8.28 -0.69 -1.52
CA ILE A 4 8.70 -1.81 -2.40
C ILE A 4 8.89 -1.31 -3.83
N SER A 5 7.98 -0.45 -4.29
CA SER A 5 8.04 0.10 -5.64
C SER A 5 9.16 1.13 -5.80
N SER A 6 9.47 1.90 -4.76
CA SER A 6 10.49 2.96 -4.80
C SER A 6 11.88 2.44 -4.48
N GLY A 7 11.98 1.40 -3.66
CA GLY A 7 13.24 0.94 -3.07
C GLY A 7 13.81 1.90 -2.03
N TYR A 8 13.00 2.85 -1.53
CA TYR A 8 13.41 3.89 -0.59
C TYR A 8 12.52 3.93 0.65
N PRO A 9 13.07 4.36 1.80
CA PRO A 9 12.26 4.66 2.97
C PRO A 9 11.16 5.70 2.64
N PRO A 10 9.94 5.54 3.19
CA PRO A 10 8.88 6.53 3.08
C PRO A 10 9.34 7.91 3.52
N PHE A 11 8.96 8.95 2.77
CA PHE A 11 9.28 10.35 3.07
C PHE A 11 10.78 10.64 3.25
N LYS A 12 11.67 9.86 2.61
CA LYS A 12 13.13 10.02 2.74
C LYS A 12 13.64 11.45 2.52
N ASP A 13 12.96 12.23 1.68
CA ASP A 13 13.34 13.59 1.32
C ASP A 13 12.75 14.64 2.29
N ASP A 14 11.74 14.26 3.09
CA ASP A 14 11.06 15.10 4.10
C ASP A 14 11.48 14.72 5.54
N PHE A 15 12.35 13.72 5.71
CA PHE A 15 12.69 13.14 7.02
C PHE A 15 13.97 13.77 7.60
N GLU A 16 13.83 14.97 8.13
CA GLU A 16 14.77 15.50 9.12
C GLU A 16 14.16 15.35 10.53
N PRO A 17 14.90 14.95 11.58
CA PRO A 17 14.33 14.72 12.92
C PRO A 17 13.54 15.90 13.48
N GLN A 18 13.92 17.13 13.10
CA GLN A 18 13.26 18.37 13.51
C GLN A 18 11.95 18.66 12.73
N GLN A 19 11.69 17.92 11.65
CA GLN A 19 10.56 18.12 10.74
C GLN A 19 9.45 17.07 10.94
N LEU A 20 9.56 16.16 11.90
CA LEU A 20 8.55 15.13 12.16
C LEU A 20 7.14 15.72 12.37
N ALA A 21 7.03 16.81 13.12
CA ALA A 21 5.76 17.50 13.33
C ALA A 21 5.19 18.08 12.02
N SER A 22 6.03 18.70 11.19
CA SER A 22 5.65 19.22 9.88
C SER A 22 5.22 18.10 8.93
N LEU A 23 5.91 16.96 8.95
CA LEU A 23 5.57 15.78 8.17
C LEU A 23 4.20 15.20 8.58
N ILE A 24 3.96 15.05 9.89
CA ILE A 24 2.67 14.58 10.41
C ILE A 24 1.54 15.54 9.99
N LEU A 25 1.73 16.85 10.12
CA LEU A 25 0.76 17.85 9.69
C LEU A 25 0.54 17.80 8.17
N GLY A 26 1.60 17.64 7.38
CA GLY A 26 1.51 17.45 5.95
C GLY A 26 0.64 16.24 5.60
N ILE A 27 0.89 15.10 6.23
CA ILE A 27 0.14 13.86 6.01
C ILE A 27 -1.35 14.02 6.39
N ILE A 28 -1.63 14.67 7.52
CA ILE A 28 -3.02 15.01 7.93
C ILE A 28 -3.69 15.89 6.88
N ASN A 29 -2.92 16.79 6.24
CA ASN A 29 -3.40 17.65 5.16
C ASN A 29 -3.37 16.99 3.77
N GLY A 30 -3.10 15.68 3.69
CA GLY A 30 -3.13 14.92 2.44
C GLY A 30 -1.80 14.82 1.68
N HIS A 31 -0.67 15.23 2.27
CA HIS A 31 0.66 14.97 1.72
C HIS A 31 0.88 13.45 1.61
N ARG A 32 1.30 13.01 0.43
CA ARG A 32 1.59 11.60 0.10
C ARG A 32 2.81 11.54 -0.81
N GLU A 33 3.45 10.39 -0.86
CA GLU A 33 4.62 10.19 -1.69
C GLU A 33 4.28 10.27 -3.19
N ASN A 34 5.25 10.76 -3.97
CA ASN A 34 5.10 10.85 -5.42
C ASN A 34 5.03 9.47 -6.08
N HIS A 35 4.28 9.36 -7.18
CA HIS A 35 4.27 8.15 -7.98
C HIS A 35 5.66 7.83 -8.54
N ILE A 36 6.04 6.56 -8.48
CA ILE A 36 7.32 6.08 -9.00
C ILE A 36 7.19 5.82 -10.50
N LYS A 37 8.12 6.38 -11.29
CA LYS A 37 8.16 6.17 -12.74
C LYS A 37 8.44 4.70 -13.05
N GLY A 38 7.64 4.11 -13.92
CA GLY A 38 7.76 2.71 -14.32
C GLY A 38 6.92 1.74 -13.49
N THR A 39 6.30 2.20 -12.41
CA THR A 39 5.34 1.39 -11.65
C THR A 39 4.05 1.20 -12.46
N PRO A 40 3.51 -0.04 -12.55
CA PRO A 40 2.26 -0.29 -13.25
C PRO A 40 1.11 0.57 -12.69
N PRO A 41 0.30 1.23 -13.53
CA PRO A 41 -0.78 2.12 -13.06
C PRO A 41 -1.78 1.44 -12.11
N ALA A 42 -2.08 0.17 -12.33
CA ALA A 42 -2.96 -0.59 -11.44
C ALA A 42 -2.31 -0.86 -10.07
N TYR A 43 -0.98 -1.05 -10.00
CA TYR A 43 -0.29 -1.16 -8.71
C TYR A 43 -0.25 0.19 -7.97
N ILE A 44 -0.10 1.29 -8.72
CA ILE A 44 -0.24 2.65 -8.17
C ILE A 44 -1.60 2.81 -7.52
N LYS A 45 -2.66 2.48 -8.25
CA LYS A 45 -4.04 2.57 -7.77
C LYS A 45 -4.23 1.85 -6.43
N ILE A 46 -3.70 0.62 -6.30
CA ILE A 46 -3.84 -0.19 -5.08
C ILE A 46 -3.25 0.53 -3.87
N TYR A 47 -1.99 0.97 -3.93
CA TYR A 47 -1.41 1.65 -2.78
C TYR A 47 -2.00 3.06 -2.57
N THR A 48 -2.51 3.71 -3.62
CA THR A 48 -3.18 5.00 -3.46
C THR A 48 -4.55 4.90 -2.81
N ASP A 49 -5.27 3.79 -3.02
CA ASP A 49 -6.55 3.54 -2.38
C ASP A 49 -6.35 3.20 -0.88
N CYS A 50 -5.26 2.51 -0.53
CA CYS A 50 -4.94 2.17 0.86
C CYS A 50 -4.68 3.39 1.78
N TRP A 51 -4.18 4.50 1.25
CA TRP A 51 -3.82 5.68 2.04
C TRP A 51 -4.77 6.87 1.84
N GLN A 52 -6.00 6.61 1.41
CA GLN A 52 -7.05 7.63 1.27
C GLN A 52 -7.25 8.38 2.59
N GLN A 53 -7.50 9.69 2.49
CA GLN A 53 -7.64 10.55 3.64
C GLN A 53 -8.84 10.15 4.50
N ASN A 54 -9.96 9.81 3.85
CA ASN A 54 -11.12 9.22 4.52
C ASN A 54 -10.85 7.72 4.80
N PRO A 55 -10.85 7.28 6.06
CA PRO A 55 -10.67 5.87 6.40
C PRO A 55 -11.71 4.95 5.76
N ASP A 56 -12.97 5.40 5.64
CA ASP A 56 -14.06 4.60 5.06
C ASP A 56 -13.91 4.40 3.54
N SER A 57 -13.03 5.18 2.90
CA SER A 57 -12.71 5.04 1.48
C SER A 57 -11.53 4.09 1.23
N ARG A 58 -10.89 3.59 2.29
CA ARG A 58 -9.78 2.65 2.18
C ARG A 58 -10.33 1.25 1.92
N PRO A 59 -9.72 0.48 1.01
CA PRO A 59 -10.10 -0.90 0.80
C PRO A 59 -9.75 -1.74 2.02
N ASP A 60 -10.55 -2.77 2.27
CA ASP A 60 -10.17 -3.79 3.23
C ASP A 60 -9.02 -4.67 2.68
N ILE A 61 -8.42 -5.47 3.57
CA ILE A 61 -7.27 -6.29 3.21
C ILE A 61 -7.61 -7.36 2.16
N GLN A 62 -8.84 -7.85 2.10
CA GLN A 62 -9.27 -8.82 1.08
C GLN A 62 -9.34 -8.17 -0.29
N GLN A 63 -9.88 -6.95 -0.37
CA GLN A 63 -9.93 -6.15 -1.61
C GLN A 63 -8.53 -5.84 -2.14
N VAL A 64 -7.59 -5.49 -1.26
CA VAL A 64 -6.17 -5.29 -1.63
C VAL A 64 -5.55 -6.57 -2.17
N PHE A 65 -5.75 -7.69 -1.47
CA PHE A 65 -5.23 -8.99 -1.88
C PHE A 65 -5.76 -9.41 -3.26
N LEU A 66 -7.07 -9.30 -3.49
CA LEU A 66 -7.70 -9.64 -4.77
C LEU A 66 -7.15 -8.77 -5.90
N SER A 67 -7.03 -7.45 -5.68
CA SER A 67 -6.46 -6.51 -6.67
C SER A 67 -5.02 -6.86 -7.04
N LEU A 68 -4.20 -7.28 -6.06
CA LEU A 68 -2.82 -7.73 -6.29
C LEU A 68 -2.77 -9.07 -7.04
N LYS A 69 -3.69 -9.99 -6.72
CA LYS A 69 -3.78 -11.29 -7.41
C LYS A 69 -4.19 -11.13 -8.87
N GLU A 70 -5.15 -10.25 -9.15
CA GLU A 70 -5.53 -9.87 -10.53
C GLU A 70 -4.34 -9.31 -11.32
N LEU A 71 -3.53 -8.45 -10.70
CA LEU A 71 -2.31 -7.94 -11.33
C LEU A 71 -1.26 -9.01 -11.63
N SER A 72 -1.23 -10.10 -10.85
CA SER A 72 -0.26 -11.17 -11.01
C SER A 72 -0.57 -12.13 -12.19
N ALA A 73 -1.67 -11.92 -12.92
CA ALA A 73 -2.11 -12.72 -14.07
C ALA A 73 -2.35 -14.22 -13.78
N ASN A 74 -2.38 -14.63 -12.50
CA ASN A 74 -2.76 -15.98 -12.10
C ASN A 74 -4.30 -16.10 -12.11
N ASN A 75 -4.88 -16.32 -13.29
CA ASN A 75 -6.32 -16.57 -13.50
C ASN A 75 -6.79 -17.93 -12.96
N ASP A 76 -6.08 -18.50 -11.99
CA ASP A 76 -6.44 -19.76 -11.35
C ASP A 76 -7.50 -19.48 -10.30
N HIS A 77 -8.77 -19.72 -10.68
CA HIS A 77 -9.97 -19.45 -9.89
C HIS A 77 -10.28 -20.53 -8.83
N ASP A 78 -9.30 -21.31 -8.40
CA ASP A 78 -9.49 -22.24 -7.28
C ASP A 78 -9.68 -21.48 -5.96
N LEU A 79 -10.91 -21.54 -5.42
CA LEU A 79 -11.30 -20.89 -4.17
C LEU A 79 -10.48 -21.39 -2.97
N ASN A 80 -10.13 -22.68 -2.91
CA ASN A 80 -9.32 -23.22 -1.81
C ASN A 80 -7.91 -22.64 -1.82
N LYS A 81 -7.38 -22.37 -3.02
CA LYS A 81 -6.08 -21.73 -3.21
C LYS A 81 -6.13 -20.24 -2.85
N ILE A 82 -7.23 -19.55 -3.15
CA ILE A 82 -7.46 -18.16 -2.74
C ILE A 82 -7.40 -18.02 -1.21
N ASP A 83 -8.12 -18.87 -0.49
CA ASP A 83 -8.15 -18.81 0.98
C ASP A 83 -6.77 -19.09 1.58
N GLN A 84 -6.06 -20.10 1.07
CA GLN A 84 -4.68 -20.39 1.50
C GLN A 84 -3.71 -19.26 1.17
N ASP A 85 -3.79 -18.68 -0.03
CA ASP A 85 -2.94 -17.55 -0.45
C ASP A 85 -3.21 -16.32 0.42
N PHE A 86 -4.46 -16.06 0.78
CA PHE A 86 -4.86 -14.95 1.63
C PHE A 86 -4.36 -15.10 3.07
N GLU A 87 -4.49 -16.30 3.65
CA GLU A 87 -3.92 -16.59 4.98
C GLU A 87 -2.40 -16.41 5.00
N ASN A 88 -1.71 -16.88 3.96
CA ASN A 88 -0.27 -16.67 3.80
C ASN A 88 0.10 -15.19 3.61
N PHE A 89 -0.73 -14.43 2.89
CA PHE A 89 -0.57 -13.00 2.71
C PHE A 89 -0.72 -12.26 4.04
N ASN A 90 -1.79 -12.52 4.80
CA ASN A 90 -2.00 -11.91 6.12
C ASN A 90 -0.84 -12.22 7.08
N ALA A 91 -0.39 -13.47 7.14
CA ALA A 91 0.73 -13.87 8.00
C ALA A 91 2.05 -13.12 7.68
N ARG A 92 2.26 -12.68 6.44
CA ARG A 92 3.47 -11.96 6.01
C ARG A 92 3.32 -10.43 6.02
N PHE A 93 2.12 -9.92 5.79
CA PHE A 93 1.87 -8.48 5.67
C PHE A 93 1.43 -7.80 6.98
N LEU A 94 1.16 -8.57 8.05
CA LEU A 94 0.89 -8.05 9.40
C LEU A 94 1.97 -7.08 9.93
N PHE A 95 3.15 -7.04 9.32
CA PHE A 95 4.27 -6.17 9.70
C PHE A 95 4.43 -4.88 8.88
N ILE A 96 3.64 -4.63 7.82
CA ILE A 96 3.90 -3.51 6.88
C ILE A 96 2.75 -2.50 6.78
N PHE A 97 1.55 -2.81 7.28
CA PHE A 97 0.37 -1.98 6.99
C PHE A 97 0.00 -0.88 7.98
N ILE A 98 0.78 -0.62 9.03
CA ILE A 98 0.51 0.54 9.91
C ILE A 98 1.71 1.46 9.92
N LYS A 99 1.79 2.28 8.87
CA LYS A 99 2.34 3.62 9.01
C LYS A 99 1.19 4.56 8.68
N LEU A 100 0.58 5.07 9.76
CA LEU A 100 -0.56 6.00 9.93
C LEU A 100 -1.87 5.36 10.39
#